data_AF-A0A1C6P2E1-F1
#
_entry.id   AF-A0A1C6P2E1-F1
#
_cell.length_a   1.000
_cell.length_b   1.000
_cell.length_c   1.000
_cell.angle_alpha   90.00
_cell.angle_beta   90.00
_cell.angle_gamma   90.00
#
_symmetry.space_group_name_H-M   'P 1'
#
loop_
_entity.id
_entity.type
_entity.pdbx_description
1 polymer ?
#
loop_
_entity_poly.entity_id
_entity_poly.type
_entity_poly.pdbx_seq_one_letter_code
_entity_poly.pdbx_strand_id
1 'polypeptide(L)'
;MRSSRTRSPRARAGLAWAATLPLVAGALALGAPAADAAGHDGGRHALQGTKPLWATRQADQGATSASAAVTARVYLAGRDAKGLADRARAVSDPHSAAYGKYLSPVQVRARYGATHDQIAKLTD
;
A
#
# COMPACT_ATOMS: atom_id res chain seq x y z
N MET A 1 44.79 -67.13 -21.81
CA MET A 1 44.49 -68.15 -20.77
C MET A 1 44.37 -67.46 -19.43
N ARG A 2 43.25 -67.69 -18.73
CA ARG A 2 42.99 -67.59 -17.27
C ARG A 2 43.83 -66.53 -16.51
N SER A 3 43.21 -65.55 -15.87
CA SER A 3 42.60 -65.83 -14.58
C SER A 3 41.66 -64.72 -14.10
N SER A 4 40.55 -65.20 -13.58
CA SER A 4 39.54 -64.56 -12.78
C SER A 4 40.09 -63.99 -11.48
N ARG A 5 39.57 -62.83 -11.05
CA ARG A 5 39.25 -62.65 -9.63
C ARG A 5 38.03 -61.75 -9.45
N THR A 6 36.96 -62.43 -9.11
CA THR A 6 35.67 -61.97 -8.62
C THR A 6 35.82 -61.23 -7.30
N ARG A 7 35.22 -60.04 -7.17
CA ARG A 7 34.77 -59.48 -5.89
C ARG A 7 33.54 -58.59 -6.11
N SER A 8 32.40 -59.13 -5.71
CA SER A 8 31.19 -58.41 -5.27
C SER A 8 30.58 -59.29 -4.16
N PRO A 9 29.69 -58.82 -3.25
CA PRO A 9 28.91 -57.57 -3.23
C PRO A 9 29.03 -56.81 -1.86
N ARG A 10 28.48 -55.60 -1.71
CA ARG A 10 27.19 -55.29 -1.05
C ARG A 10 26.99 -53.78 -1.25
N ALA A 11 26.09 -53.34 -2.12
CA ALA A 11 24.64 -53.27 -1.97
C ALA A 11 24.18 -52.22 -0.94
N ARG A 12 23.32 -51.33 -1.48
CA ARG A 12 22.31 -50.48 -0.84
C ARG A 12 22.83 -49.12 -0.38
N ALA A 13 22.13 -48.02 -0.58
CA ALA A 13 20.97 -47.68 -1.37
C ALA A 13 20.86 -46.18 -1.12
N GLY A 14 20.83 -45.37 -2.17
CA GLY A 14 20.73 -43.91 -2.06
C GLY A 14 20.25 -43.33 -3.37
N LEU A 15 19.32 -44.03 -4.01
CA LEU A 15 18.60 -43.54 -5.15
C LEU A 15 17.53 -42.59 -4.61
N ALA A 16 17.77 -41.29 -4.70
CA ALA A 16 16.65 -40.37 -4.84
C ALA A 16 17.08 -39.05 -5.50
N TRP A 17 16.93 -39.07 -6.84
CA TRP A 17 16.38 -37.99 -7.64
C TRP A 17 17.16 -36.68 -7.78
N ALA A 18 18.06 -36.74 -8.76
CA ALA A 18 18.45 -35.61 -9.58
C ALA A 18 17.24 -34.96 -10.29
N ALA A 19 17.43 -33.67 -10.56
CA ALA A 19 16.79 -32.84 -11.58
C ALA A 19 15.39 -32.30 -11.27
N THR A 20 15.30 -31.00 -10.98
CA THR A 20 14.70 -30.00 -11.90
C THR A 20 14.76 -28.57 -11.32
N LEU A 21 15.32 -27.65 -12.11
CA LEU A 21 15.04 -26.21 -12.20
C LEU A 21 15.40 -25.26 -11.02
N PRO A 22 16.58 -24.61 -11.08
CA PRO A 22 16.87 -23.43 -10.26
C PRO A 22 16.26 -22.17 -10.89
N LEU A 23 14.99 -21.84 -10.61
CA LEU A 23 14.38 -20.59 -11.11
C LEU A 23 13.15 -20.15 -10.28
N VAL A 24 13.33 -19.74 -9.02
CA VAL A 24 12.37 -18.85 -8.34
C VAL A 24 13.12 -17.91 -7.38
N ALA A 25 13.96 -17.04 -7.93
CA ALA A 25 14.61 -15.95 -7.19
C ALA A 25 14.18 -14.56 -7.68
N GLY A 26 13.05 -14.44 -8.41
CA GLY A 26 12.71 -13.20 -9.11
C GLY A 26 11.22 -12.92 -9.29
N ALA A 27 10.35 -13.31 -8.35
CA ALA A 27 8.91 -13.11 -8.51
C ALA A 27 8.17 -12.74 -7.21
N LEU A 28 8.74 -11.86 -6.38
CA LEU A 28 8.00 -11.18 -5.30
C LEU A 28 8.25 -9.67 -5.22
N ALA A 29 8.95 -9.08 -6.19
CA ALA A 29 9.27 -7.65 -6.22
C ALA A 29 8.26 -6.79 -7.02
N LEU A 30 6.98 -7.20 -7.09
CA LEU A 30 5.93 -6.44 -7.77
C LEU A 30 4.65 -6.50 -6.94
N GLY A 31 4.57 -5.73 -5.84
CA GLY A 31 3.32 -5.62 -5.09
C GLY A 31 3.37 -5.05 -3.68
N ALA A 32 4.53 -4.78 -3.10
CA ALA A 32 4.60 -4.01 -1.87
C ALA A 32 4.60 -2.51 -2.22
N PRO A 33 3.64 -1.69 -1.75
CA PRO A 33 3.89 -0.26 -1.70
C PRO A 33 5.11 -0.08 -0.78
N ALA A 34 6.22 0.39 -1.34
CA ALA A 34 7.32 0.88 -0.55
C ALA A 34 6.75 1.94 0.38
N ALA A 35 6.70 1.62 1.67
CA ALA A 35 6.54 2.61 2.71
C ALA A 35 7.89 3.34 2.79
N ASP A 36 8.11 4.27 1.86
CA ASP A 36 9.24 5.20 1.92
C ASP A 36 8.97 6.19 3.05
N ALA A 37 9.26 5.73 4.26
CA ALA A 37 9.36 6.55 5.45
C ALA A 37 10.86 6.77 5.76
N ALA A 38 11.53 7.58 4.95
CA ALA A 38 12.78 8.27 5.32
C ALA A 38 13.20 9.25 4.21
N GLY A 39 13.30 10.55 4.54
CA GLY A 39 13.90 11.58 3.66
C GLY A 39 12.95 12.74 3.34
N HIS A 40 13.00 13.81 4.13
CA HIS A 40 12.42 15.10 3.72
C HIS A 40 13.49 15.88 2.95
N ASP A 41 13.54 15.67 1.63
CA ASP A 41 14.41 16.38 0.69
C ASP A 41 13.56 17.18 -0.31
N GLY A 42 12.52 17.86 0.19
CA GLY A 42 11.68 18.76 -0.62
C GLY A 42 11.07 18.11 -1.89
N GLY A 43 11.07 16.77 -1.95
CA GLY A 43 10.74 16.01 -3.14
C GLY A 43 9.24 15.99 -3.44
N ARG A 44 8.89 15.75 -4.71
CA ARG A 44 7.50 15.55 -5.12
C ARG A 44 7.01 14.18 -4.64
N HIS A 45 5.93 14.17 -3.86
CA HIS A 45 5.24 12.95 -3.48
C HIS A 45 4.08 12.66 -4.44
N ALA A 46 4.03 11.45 -5.01
CA ALA A 46 2.92 11.03 -5.87
C ALA A 46 1.67 10.73 -5.02
N LEU A 47 0.54 11.36 -5.33
CA LEU A 47 -0.75 11.06 -4.70
C LEU A 47 -1.44 9.93 -5.46
N GLN A 48 -1.57 8.78 -4.82
CA GLN A 48 -2.16 7.60 -5.45
C GLN A 48 -3.68 7.78 -5.66
N GLY A 49 -4.20 7.21 -6.75
CA GLY A 49 -5.63 7.24 -7.06
C GLY A 49 -6.18 8.59 -7.52
N THR A 50 -5.33 9.61 -7.71
CA THR A 50 -5.77 10.95 -8.14
C THR A 50 -5.74 11.16 -9.65
N LYS A 51 -5.27 10.17 -10.43
CA LYS A 51 -5.24 10.27 -11.90
C LYS A 51 -6.60 9.87 -12.48
N PRO A 52 -7.39 10.81 -13.01
CA PRO A 52 -8.63 10.46 -13.68
C PRO A 52 -8.34 9.72 -14.99
N LEU A 53 -9.16 8.71 -15.30
CA LEU A 53 -9.05 7.97 -16.57
C LEU A 53 -9.48 8.80 -17.79
N TRP A 54 -10.30 9.84 -17.58
CA TRP A 54 -10.81 10.70 -18.65
C TRP A 54 -9.77 11.70 -19.20
N ALA A 55 -8.69 11.96 -18.47
CA ALA A 55 -7.65 12.90 -18.89
C ALA A 55 -6.64 12.22 -19.85
N THR A 56 -7.07 12.01 -21.10
CA THR A 56 -6.26 11.42 -22.18
C THR A 56 -5.71 12.50 -23.10
N ARG A 57 -4.68 12.19 -23.90
CA ARG A 57 -4.14 13.14 -24.90
C ARG A 57 -5.18 13.55 -25.95
N GLN A 58 -6.11 12.65 -26.27
CA GLN A 58 -7.20 12.91 -27.21
C GLN A 58 -8.25 13.89 -26.65
N ALA A 59 -8.33 14.01 -25.32
CA ALA A 59 -9.23 14.93 -24.63
C ALA A 59 -8.53 16.24 -24.22
N ASP A 60 -7.26 16.42 -24.56
CA ASP A 60 -6.50 17.63 -24.26
C ASP A 60 -6.96 18.78 -25.18
N GLN A 61 -7.32 19.91 -24.57
CA GLN A 61 -7.81 21.12 -25.26
C GLN A 61 -6.78 22.26 -25.22
N GLY A 62 -5.55 21.97 -24.79
CA GLY A 62 -4.48 22.95 -24.66
C GLY A 62 -4.45 23.63 -23.28
N ALA A 63 -3.48 24.53 -23.11
CA ALA A 63 -3.21 25.18 -21.83
C ALA A 63 -4.26 26.25 -21.50
N THR A 64 -4.65 26.31 -20.21
CA THR A 64 -5.43 27.44 -19.69
C THR A 64 -4.55 28.71 -19.62
N SER A 65 -5.19 29.89 -19.64
CA SER A 65 -4.48 31.16 -19.44
C SER A 65 -3.75 31.15 -18.10
N ALA A 66 -2.54 31.73 -18.06
CA ALA A 66 -1.78 31.91 -16.83
C ALA A 66 -2.50 32.79 -15.79
N SER A 67 -3.43 33.64 -16.23
CA SER A 67 -4.24 34.50 -15.35
C SER A 67 -5.55 33.85 -14.87
N ALA A 68 -5.83 32.61 -15.26
CA ALA A 68 -7.06 31.93 -14.88
C ALA A 68 -7.01 31.53 -13.39
N ALA A 69 -8.01 31.97 -12.61
CA ALA A 69 -8.13 31.57 -11.21
C ALA A 69 -8.58 30.11 -11.11
N VAL A 70 -7.87 29.32 -10.30
CA VAL A 70 -8.22 27.93 -10.00
C VAL A 70 -8.45 27.79 -8.50
N THR A 71 -9.59 27.24 -8.13
CA THR A 71 -9.88 26.89 -6.73
C THR A 71 -9.65 25.40 -6.53
N ALA A 72 -8.71 25.05 -5.65
CA ALA A 72 -8.44 23.67 -5.27
C ALA A 72 -8.89 23.41 -3.84
N ARG A 73 -9.32 22.17 -3.56
CA ARG A 73 -9.68 21.72 -2.21
C ARG A 73 -8.73 20.63 -1.76
N VAL A 74 -8.09 20.85 -0.62
CA VAL A 74 -7.14 19.91 -0.03
C VAL A 74 -7.83 19.18 1.13
N TYR A 75 -7.75 17.84 1.11
CA TYR A 75 -8.23 17.00 2.20
C TYR A 75 -7.02 16.46 2.98
N LEU A 76 -6.93 16.84 4.25
CA LEU A 76 -5.88 16.38 5.15
C LEU A 76 -6.26 15.05 5.80
N ALA A 77 -5.27 14.18 5.96
CA ALA A 77 -5.44 12.95 6.72
C ALA A 77 -5.75 13.28 8.19
N GLY A 78 -6.79 12.63 8.72
CA GLY A 78 -7.11 12.69 10.14
C GLY A 78 -6.00 12.07 11.00
N ARG A 79 -5.93 12.48 12.26
CA ARG A 79 -4.94 11.96 13.22
C ARG A 79 -4.99 10.45 13.41
N ASP A 80 -6.20 9.88 13.35
CA ASP A 80 -6.42 8.46 13.61
C ASP A 80 -7.50 7.91 12.67
N ALA A 81 -7.07 7.61 11.43
CA ALA A 81 -7.95 7.03 10.42
C ALA A 81 -8.43 5.62 10.80
N LYS A 82 -7.57 4.84 11.47
CA LYS A 82 -7.90 3.48 11.91
C LYS A 82 -8.96 3.49 13.01
N GLY A 83 -8.79 4.30 14.05
CA GLY A 83 -9.76 4.40 15.13
C GLY A 83 -11.08 5.02 14.68
N LEU A 84 -11.07 5.91 13.68
CA LEU A 84 -12.32 6.36 13.04
C LEU A 84 -13.04 5.22 12.33
N ALA A 85 -12.33 4.39 11.56
CA ALA A 85 -12.90 3.23 10.88
C ALA A 85 -13.41 2.17 11.86
N ASP A 86 -12.64 1.87 12.91
CA ASP A 86 -13.03 0.93 13.95
C ASP A 86 -14.28 1.43 14.71
N ARG A 87 -14.36 2.73 15.00
CA ARG A 87 -15.54 3.34 15.60
C ARG A 87 -16.74 3.29 14.66
N ALA A 88 -16.57 3.60 13.37
CA ALA A 88 -17.63 3.53 12.37
C ALA A 88 -18.18 2.10 12.25
N ARG A 89 -17.33 1.09 12.33
CA ARG A 89 -17.73 -0.32 12.39
C ARG A 89 -18.50 -0.63 13.68
N ALA A 90 -17.98 -0.22 14.83
CA ALA A 90 -18.59 -0.49 16.13
C ALA A 90 -19.97 0.17 16.33
N VAL A 91 -20.24 1.32 15.69
CA VAL A 91 -21.57 1.95 15.78
C VAL A 91 -22.57 1.40 14.77
N SER A 92 -22.10 0.73 13.73
CA SER A 92 -22.91 0.13 12.66
C SER A 92 -23.18 -1.37 12.86
N ASP A 93 -22.41 -2.03 13.72
CA ASP A 93 -22.56 -3.46 14.03
C ASP A 93 -23.65 -3.67 15.10
N PRO A 94 -24.75 -4.40 14.81
CA PRO A 94 -25.84 -4.65 15.77
C PRO A 94 -25.42 -5.49 16.98
N HIS A 95 -24.32 -6.25 16.91
CA HIS A 95 -23.81 -7.05 18.03
C HIS A 95 -22.88 -6.25 18.96
N SER A 96 -22.54 -5.02 18.59
CA SER A 96 -21.68 -4.15 19.37
C SER A 96 -22.46 -3.40 20.45
N ALA A 97 -21.89 -3.30 21.65
CA ALA A 97 -22.44 -2.44 22.72
C ALA A 97 -22.44 -0.94 22.36
N ALA A 98 -21.75 -0.57 21.27
CA ALA A 98 -21.73 0.78 20.72
C ALA A 98 -22.72 0.99 19.56
N TYR A 99 -23.53 -0.01 19.20
CA TYR A 99 -24.51 0.11 18.12
C TYR A 99 -25.45 1.30 18.34
N GLY A 100 -25.67 2.09 17.28
CA GLY A 100 -26.52 3.27 17.32
C GLY A 100 -25.96 4.45 18.13
N LYS A 101 -24.77 4.34 18.73
CA LYS A 101 -24.12 5.41 19.51
C LYS A 101 -23.21 6.26 18.62
N TYR A 102 -23.81 7.05 17.74
CA TYR A 102 -23.09 7.92 16.81
C TYR A 102 -22.36 9.06 17.53
N LEU A 103 -21.29 9.55 16.90
CA LEU A 103 -20.58 10.74 17.33
C LEU A 103 -21.08 11.96 16.54
N SER A 104 -21.13 13.12 17.19
CA SER A 104 -21.41 14.37 16.49
C SER A 104 -20.23 14.76 15.59
N PRO A 105 -20.45 15.56 14.53
CA PRO A 105 -19.37 16.02 13.67
C PRO A 105 -18.25 16.75 14.44
N VAL A 106 -18.61 17.49 15.49
CA VAL A 106 -17.64 18.17 16.36
C VAL A 106 -16.78 17.17 17.14
N GLN A 107 -17.38 16.10 17.67
CA GLN A 107 -16.65 15.05 18.38
C GLN A 107 -15.70 14.29 17.45
N VAL A 108 -16.14 14.01 16.21
CA VAL A 108 -15.30 13.38 15.19
C VAL A 108 -14.12 14.27 14.84
N ARG A 109 -14.35 15.57 14.59
CA ARG A 109 -13.26 16.52 14.30
C ARG A 109 -12.31 16.69 15.48
N ALA A 110 -12.83 16.78 16.70
CA ALA A 110 -12.02 16.93 17.91
C ALA A 110 -11.15 15.70 18.21
N ARG A 111 -11.58 14.49 17.85
CA ARG A 111 -10.82 13.24 18.09
C ARG A 111 -9.97 12.80 16.91
N TYR A 112 -10.53 12.85 15.70
CA TYR A 112 -9.96 12.26 14.48
C TYR A 112 -9.59 13.30 13.43
N GLY A 113 -9.97 14.57 13.58
CA GLY A 113 -9.65 15.62 12.62
C GLY A 113 -8.15 15.94 12.51
N ALA A 114 -7.80 16.67 11.45
CA ALA A 114 -6.44 17.15 11.18
C ALA A 114 -5.92 18.06 12.31
N THR A 115 -4.61 18.06 12.52
CA THR A 115 -3.96 18.91 13.53
C THR A 115 -3.78 20.33 13.03
N HIS A 116 -3.64 21.27 13.97
CA HIS A 116 -3.30 22.65 13.66
C HIS A 116 -1.95 22.72 12.93
N ASP A 117 -0.97 21.90 13.31
CA ASP A 117 0.34 21.82 12.64
C ASP A 117 0.22 21.40 11.17
N GLN A 118 -0.67 20.45 10.84
CA GLN A 118 -0.90 20.04 9.44
C GLN A 118 -1.51 21.17 8.61
N ILE A 119 -2.37 21.99 9.22
CA ILE A 119 -3.00 23.15 8.56
C ILE A 119 -1.98 24.29 8.39
N ALA A 120 -1.15 24.54 9.40
CA ALA A 120 -0.10 25.55 9.35
C ALA A 120 0.88 25.28 8.19
N LYS A 121 1.29 24.02 8.00
CA LYS A 121 2.17 23.60 6.89
C LYS A 121 1.62 23.85 5.47
N LEU A 122 0.31 24.09 5.32
CA LEU A 122 -0.30 24.42 4.03
C LEU A 122 -0.42 25.93 3.77
N THR A 123 -0.25 26.76 4.80
CA THR A 123 -0.58 28.19 4.74
C THR A 123 0.65 29.09 4.76
N ASP A 124 1.81 28.55 5.14
CA ASP A 124 3.13 29.22 5.09
C ASP A 124 3.67 29.27 3.65
#